data_AF-A0A183CZK3-F1
#
_entry.id   AF-A0A183CZK3-F1
#
_cell.length_a   1.000
_cell.length_b   1.000
_cell.length_c   1.000
_cell.angle_alpha   90.00
_cell.angle_beta   90.00
_cell.angle_gamma   90.00
#
_symmetry.space_group_name_H-M   'P 1'
#
loop_
_entity.id
_entity.type
_entity.pdbx_description
1 polymer ?
#
loop_
_entity_poly.entity_id
_entity_poly.type
_entity_poly.pdbx_seq_one_letter_code
_entity_poly.pdbx_strand_id
1 'polypeptide(L)'
;MCPRSKLFRGYIDLELQLREFDRCRILYGKFLEFAPENSSTWIKFAEMETILGDVERARAILALAVKQPALDMPEVILSAVANFSMIAMAVALSSMLKLLLILAFIFRCIAFFTYSVMTCSYLESLQVLWKAFIDFEIGQEEYHRARQLYESLLDRTNHVKVWISLAEFEMKMRNVQAAREVYERANRTLTNKEKEAKVLLLESWMQFETKHGDEKSVAAVTRLMPKKVKKRREILNEDGVDAGWEEYFDYVFPDDQGN
;
A
#
# COMPACT_ATOMS: atom_id res chain seq x y z
N MET A 1 -0.44 -4.69 32.80
CA MET A 1 -1.23 -3.50 32.38
C MET A 1 -0.44 -2.80 31.28
N CYS A 2 -0.99 -2.70 30.06
CA CYS A 2 -0.37 -1.95 28.97
C CYS A 2 -0.29 -0.46 29.35
N PRO A 3 0.89 0.18 29.42
CA PRO A 3 0.96 1.62 29.61
C PRO A 3 0.32 2.29 28.40
N ARG A 4 -0.69 3.15 28.61
CA ARG A 4 -1.42 3.80 27.52
C ARG A 4 -0.43 4.48 26.56
N SER A 5 -0.49 4.21 25.26
CA SER A 5 0.44 4.76 24.24
C SER A 5 0.55 6.28 24.26
N LYS A 6 -0.49 6.97 24.76
CA LYS A 6 -0.48 8.43 25.00
C LYS A 6 0.54 8.87 26.05
N LEU A 7 0.77 8.07 27.09
CA LEU A 7 1.75 8.37 28.14
C LEU A 7 3.17 8.32 27.58
N PHE A 8 3.51 7.26 26.84
CA PHE A 8 4.82 7.16 26.18
C PHE A 8 5.10 8.37 25.29
N ARG A 9 4.13 8.79 24.46
CA ARG A 9 4.27 9.99 23.63
C ARG A 9 4.54 11.24 24.48
N GLY A 10 3.74 11.48 25.52
CA GLY A 10 3.92 12.63 26.40
C GLY A 10 5.26 12.65 27.14
N TYR A 11 5.75 11.49 27.61
CA TYR A 11 7.06 11.40 28.25
C TYR A 11 8.20 11.61 27.26
N ILE A 12 8.10 11.03 26.06
CA ILE A 12 9.08 11.25 25.00
C ILE A 12 9.14 12.73 24.62
N ASP A 13 7.99 13.38 24.42
CA ASP A 13 7.92 14.80 24.07
C ASP A 13 8.56 15.68 25.17
N LEU A 14 8.34 15.33 26.45
CA LEU A 14 8.96 16.01 27.59
C LEU A 14 10.48 15.83 27.61
N GLU A 15 10.98 14.60 27.48
CA GLU A 15 12.42 14.33 27.52
C GLU A 15 13.14 14.92 26.29
N LEU A 16 12.47 14.98 25.13
CA LEU A 16 12.95 15.69 23.94
C LEU A 16 13.08 17.20 24.21
N GLN A 17 12.11 17.82 24.89
CA GLN A 17 12.18 19.22 25.29
C GLN A 17 13.33 19.48 26.28
N LEU A 18 13.58 18.53 27.17
CA LEU A 18 14.69 18.57 28.12
C LEU A 18 16.05 18.23 27.48
N ARG A 19 16.07 17.79 26.21
CA ARG A 19 17.25 17.34 25.46
C ARG A 19 17.96 16.13 26.09
N GLU A 20 17.21 15.33 26.84
CA GLU A 20 17.69 14.10 27.47
C GLU A 20 17.54 12.92 26.49
N PHE A 21 18.36 12.93 25.42
CA PHE A 21 18.22 11.99 24.30
C PHE A 21 18.47 10.53 24.70
N ASP A 22 19.30 10.27 25.71
CA ASP A 22 19.53 8.91 26.21
C ASP A 22 18.27 8.33 26.89
N ARG A 23 17.50 9.18 27.58
CA ARG A 23 16.21 8.78 28.14
C ARG A 23 15.18 8.58 27.04
N CYS A 24 15.20 9.43 26.01
CA CYS A 24 14.36 9.26 24.83
C CYS A 24 14.59 7.89 24.17
N ARG A 25 15.85 7.46 23.99
CA ARG A 25 16.21 6.13 23.44
C ARG A 25 15.62 5.00 24.28
N ILE A 26 15.72 5.08 25.59
CA ILE A 26 15.14 4.08 26.52
C ILE A 26 13.61 4.07 26.41
N LEU A 27 12.97 5.24 26.34
CA LEU A 27 11.52 5.35 26.20
C LEU A 27 11.02 4.80 24.87
N TYR A 28 11.70 5.11 23.76
CA TYR A 28 11.38 4.55 22.44
C TYR A 28 11.58 3.03 22.43
N GLY A 29 12.69 2.53 22.97
CA GLY A 29 12.95 1.10 23.10
C GLY A 29 11.84 0.37 23.87
N LYS A 30 11.50 0.87 25.06
CA LYS A 30 10.38 0.33 25.86
C LYS A 30 9.05 0.42 25.11
N PHE A 31 8.78 1.51 24.40
CA PHE A 31 7.54 1.64 23.64
C PHE A 31 7.47 0.56 22.53
N LEU A 32 8.57 0.32 21.83
CA LEU A 32 8.65 -0.70 20.78
C LEU A 32 8.61 -2.13 21.32
N GLU A 33 9.07 -2.37 22.56
CA GLU A 33 8.84 -3.66 23.24
C GLU A 33 7.34 -3.95 23.46
N PHE A 34 6.54 -2.91 23.75
CA PHE A 34 5.10 -3.07 24.00
C PHE A 34 4.24 -3.03 22.72
N ALA A 35 4.69 -2.35 21.67
CA ALA A 35 3.93 -2.16 20.43
C ALA A 35 4.86 -2.14 19.20
N PRO A 36 5.47 -3.28 18.82
CA PRO A 36 6.37 -3.37 17.67
C PRO A 36 5.68 -3.09 16.31
N GLU A 37 4.35 -3.21 16.24
CA GLU A 37 3.54 -2.94 15.06
C GLU A 37 3.34 -1.44 14.77
N ASN A 38 3.68 -0.55 15.70
CA ASN A 38 3.42 0.88 15.54
C ASN A 38 4.49 1.56 14.66
N SER A 39 4.22 1.63 13.36
CA SER A 39 5.08 2.28 12.36
C SER A 39 5.44 3.73 12.69
N SER A 40 4.52 4.50 13.28
CA SER A 40 4.78 5.90 13.65
C SER A 40 5.87 6.04 14.71
N THR A 41 5.97 5.08 15.63
CA THR A 41 7.00 5.11 16.69
C THR A 41 8.38 4.81 16.10
N TRP A 42 8.49 3.83 15.20
CA TRP A 42 9.73 3.52 14.49
C TRP A 42 10.25 4.72 13.68
N ILE A 43 9.36 5.38 12.93
CA ILE A 43 9.72 6.55 12.12
C ILE A 43 10.21 7.70 13.01
N LYS A 44 9.46 8.05 14.05
CA LYS A 44 9.85 9.13 14.98
C LYS A 44 11.17 8.83 15.69
N PHE A 45 11.43 7.56 16.01
CA PHE A 45 12.70 7.17 16.62
C PHE A 45 13.87 7.38 15.65
N ALA A 46 13.72 6.94 14.39
CA ALA A 46 14.74 7.16 13.37
C ALA A 46 14.93 8.66 13.02
N GLU A 47 13.85 9.44 12.97
CA GLU A 47 13.90 10.89 12.76
C GLU A 47 14.71 11.59 13.86
N MET A 48 14.48 11.24 15.13
CA MET A 48 15.25 11.78 16.24
C MET A 48 16.76 11.50 16.07
N GLU A 49 17.16 10.25 15.79
CA GLU A 49 18.58 9.91 15.61
C GLU A 49 19.18 10.61 14.38
N THR A 50 18.38 10.82 13.33
CA THR A 50 18.80 11.59 12.15
C THR A 50 19.07 13.05 12.51
N ILE A 51 18.20 13.68 13.33
CA ILE A 51 18.39 15.06 13.83
C ILE A 51 19.64 15.17 14.70
N LEU A 52 19.98 14.11 15.44
CA LEU A 52 21.21 14.03 16.24
C LEU A 52 22.48 13.79 15.40
N GLY A 53 22.34 13.49 14.11
CA GLY A 53 23.45 13.17 13.21
C GLY A 53 23.88 11.69 13.23
N ASP A 54 23.23 10.85 14.04
CA ASP A 54 23.52 9.42 14.16
C ASP A 54 22.81 8.62 13.04
N VAL A 55 23.21 8.85 11.78
CA VAL A 55 22.61 8.25 10.58
C VAL A 55 22.66 6.73 10.60
N GLU A 56 23.75 6.14 11.09
CA GLU A 56 23.89 4.69 11.19
C GLU A 56 22.88 4.08 12.16
N ARG A 57 22.60 4.77 13.28
CA ARG A 57 21.60 4.31 14.25
C ARG A 57 20.19 4.46 13.68
N ALA A 58 19.88 5.59 13.04
CA ALA A 58 18.61 5.79 12.35
C ALA A 58 18.33 4.68 11.32
N ARG A 59 19.34 4.33 10.52
CA ARG A 59 19.27 3.22 9.56
C ARG A 59 19.07 1.87 10.23
N ALA A 60 19.81 1.59 11.30
CA ALA A 60 19.66 0.33 12.04
C ALA A 60 18.24 0.18 12.61
N ILE A 61 17.66 1.26 13.15
CA ILE A 61 16.27 1.30 13.64
C ILE A 61 15.28 0.98 12.52
N LEU A 62 15.40 1.64 11.36
CA LEU A 62 14.51 1.40 10.21
C LEU A 62 14.68 -0.01 9.63
N ALA A 63 15.91 -0.50 9.53
CA ALA A 63 16.19 -1.86 9.08
C ALA A 63 15.64 -2.94 10.02
N LEU A 64 15.64 -2.69 11.34
CA LEU A 64 14.98 -3.56 12.31
C LEU A 64 13.46 -3.50 12.18
N ALA A 65 12.90 -2.32 11.95
CA ALA A 65 11.46 -2.13 11.78
C ALA A 65 10.93 -2.93 10.57
N VAL A 66 11.62 -2.87 9.43
CA VAL A 66 11.24 -3.57 8.19
C VAL A 66 11.38 -5.10 8.29
N LYS A 67 12.15 -5.61 9.25
CA LYS A 67 12.29 -7.05 9.52
C LYS A 67 11.19 -7.59 10.45
N GLN A 68 10.35 -6.74 11.03
CA GLN A 68 9.33 -7.21 11.97
C GLN A 68 8.23 -7.99 11.24
N PRO A 69 7.96 -9.26 11.63
CA PRO A 69 6.91 -10.08 11.01
C PRO A 69 5.51 -9.49 11.18
N ALA A 70 5.29 -8.71 12.25
CA ALA A 70 4.02 -8.03 12.51
C ALA A 70 3.74 -6.86 11.55
N LEU A 71 4.77 -6.39 10.85
CA LEU A 71 4.67 -5.39 9.80
C LEU A 71 4.72 -6.04 8.40
N ASP A 72 5.17 -7.29 8.25
CA ASP A 72 5.01 -8.03 6.99
C ASP A 72 3.52 -8.29 6.75
N MET A 73 2.99 -7.69 5.70
CA MET A 73 1.62 -7.91 5.26
C MET A 73 1.63 -9.04 4.23
N PRO A 74 1.01 -10.20 4.50
CA PRO A 74 0.48 -11.01 3.44
C PRO A 74 -0.91 -10.46 3.07
N GLU A 75 -1.18 -10.36 1.77
CA GLU A 75 -2.53 -10.19 1.21
C GLU A 75 -3.55 -11.18 1.83
N VAL A 76 -3.07 -12.29 2.39
CA VAL A 76 -3.84 -13.30 3.12
C VAL A 76 -4.60 -12.74 4.32
N ILE A 77 -4.10 -11.71 5.02
CA ILE A 77 -4.83 -11.12 6.17
C ILE A 77 -6.09 -10.37 5.71
N LEU A 78 -6.13 -9.84 4.48
CA LEU A 78 -7.35 -9.22 3.92
C LEU A 78 -8.47 -10.24 3.76
N SER A 79 -8.15 -11.48 3.39
CA SER A 79 -9.15 -12.57 3.32
C SER A 79 -9.60 -13.05 4.71
N ALA A 80 -8.67 -13.12 5.68
CA ALA A 80 -8.96 -13.64 7.01
C ALA A 80 -9.70 -12.64 7.90
N VAL A 81 -9.40 -11.34 7.81
CA VAL A 81 -10.09 -10.29 8.57
C VAL A 81 -11.47 -10.00 7.99
N ALA A 82 -11.63 -10.08 6.65
CA ALA A 82 -12.94 -10.12 6.00
C ALA A 82 -13.83 -11.26 6.54
N ASN A 83 -13.24 -12.45 6.74
CA ASN A 83 -13.94 -13.60 7.32
C ASN A 83 -14.26 -13.40 8.82
N PHE A 84 -13.36 -12.79 9.59
CA PHE A 84 -13.55 -12.61 11.04
C PHE A 84 -14.65 -11.58 11.37
N SER A 85 -14.80 -10.51 10.57
CA SER A 85 -15.88 -9.54 10.78
C SER A 85 -17.25 -10.00 10.25
N MET A 86 -17.29 -10.83 9.19
CA MET A 86 -18.54 -11.41 8.68
C MET A 86 -19.20 -12.35 9.70
N ILE A 87 -18.41 -13.10 10.46
CA ILE A 87 -18.92 -14.04 11.47
C ILE A 87 -19.53 -13.29 12.67
N ALA A 88 -18.94 -12.17 13.08
CA ALA A 88 -19.46 -11.36 14.20
C ALA A 88 -20.78 -10.65 13.88
N MET A 89 -21.01 -10.26 12.63
CA MET A 89 -22.24 -9.58 12.20
C MET A 89 -23.40 -10.56 11.98
N ALA A 90 -23.12 -11.78 11.52
CA ALA A 90 -24.12 -12.84 11.32
C ALA A 90 -24.79 -13.29 12.64
N VAL A 91 -24.07 -13.29 13.76
CA VAL A 91 -24.62 -13.64 15.08
C VAL A 91 -25.52 -12.53 15.64
N ALA A 92 -25.30 -11.27 15.24
CA ALA A 92 -26.10 -10.12 15.70
C ALA A 92 -27.45 -9.97 14.97
N LEU A 93 -27.63 -10.67 13.84
CA LEU A 93 -28.82 -10.54 12.97
C LEU A 93 -29.98 -11.48 13.32
N SER A 94 -29.82 -12.43 14.26
CA SER A 94 -30.92 -13.33 14.64
C SER A 94 -32.03 -12.67 15.46
N SER A 95 -31.85 -11.43 15.93
CA SER A 95 -32.67 -10.86 17.01
C SER A 95 -33.53 -9.64 16.64
N MET A 96 -33.50 -9.13 15.42
CA MET A 96 -34.19 -7.87 15.07
C MET A 96 -34.87 -7.92 13.69
N LEU A 97 -35.78 -8.87 13.51
CA LEU A 97 -36.66 -8.91 12.34
C LEU A 97 -37.86 -7.96 12.53
N LYS A 98 -37.87 -6.84 11.79
CA LYS A 98 -38.98 -6.38 10.92
C LYS A 98 -38.99 -4.88 10.57
N LEU A 99 -38.06 -4.05 11.07
CA LEU A 99 -38.04 -2.60 10.75
C LEU A 99 -36.75 -2.09 10.04
N LEU A 100 -35.91 -2.99 9.52
CA LEU A 100 -34.52 -2.70 9.14
C LEU A 100 -34.22 -2.70 7.63
N LEU A 101 -35.21 -2.80 6.73
CA LEU A 101 -34.93 -2.90 5.28
C LEU A 101 -34.37 -1.62 4.64
N ILE A 102 -34.66 -0.43 5.19
CA ILE A 102 -34.15 0.85 4.68
C ILE A 102 -32.83 1.24 5.39
N LEU A 103 -32.70 0.92 6.67
CA LEU A 103 -31.47 1.14 7.45
C LEU A 103 -30.35 0.17 7.06
N ALA A 104 -30.67 -1.05 6.59
CA ALA A 104 -29.69 -2.00 6.06
C ALA A 104 -28.98 -1.47 4.80
N PHE A 105 -29.65 -0.70 3.94
CA PHE A 105 -29.01 -0.11 2.75
C PHE A 105 -28.01 0.99 3.12
N ILE A 106 -28.37 1.84 4.09
CA ILE A 106 -27.50 2.89 4.63
C ILE A 106 -26.34 2.27 5.44
N PHE A 107 -26.61 1.26 6.27
CA PHE A 107 -25.57 0.55 7.00
C PHE A 107 -24.66 -0.27 6.08
N ARG A 108 -25.14 -0.84 4.97
CA ARG A 108 -24.31 -1.56 3.99
C ARG A 108 -23.45 -0.60 3.16
N CYS A 109 -23.96 0.60 2.84
CA CYS A 109 -23.17 1.66 2.21
C CYS A 109 -22.15 2.30 3.17
N ILE A 110 -22.51 2.55 4.43
CA ILE A 110 -21.58 3.05 5.46
C ILE A 110 -20.57 1.96 5.83
N ALA A 111 -20.99 0.69 5.92
CA ALA A 111 -20.09 -0.44 6.15
C ALA A 111 -19.15 -0.62 4.97
N PHE A 112 -19.59 -0.57 3.71
CA PHE A 112 -18.70 -0.64 2.54
C PHE A 112 -17.73 0.56 2.48
N PHE A 113 -18.19 1.76 2.81
CA PHE A 113 -17.36 2.97 2.87
C PHE A 113 -16.34 2.89 4.02
N THR A 114 -16.75 2.45 5.22
CA THR A 114 -15.86 2.29 6.36
C THR A 114 -14.94 1.08 6.22
N TYR A 115 -15.37 -0.02 5.60
CA TYR A 115 -14.51 -1.16 5.26
C TYR A 115 -13.48 -0.75 4.21
N SER A 116 -13.90 -0.07 3.14
CA SER A 116 -13.00 0.46 2.12
C SER A 116 -12.01 1.47 2.69
N VAL A 117 -12.42 2.33 3.63
CA VAL A 117 -11.55 3.31 4.31
C VAL A 117 -10.66 2.63 5.36
N MET A 118 -11.13 1.58 6.04
CA MET A 118 -10.38 0.84 7.06
C MET A 118 -9.37 -0.13 6.44
N THR A 119 -9.71 -0.80 5.33
CA THR A 119 -8.74 -1.57 4.53
C THR A 119 -7.72 -0.65 3.87
N CYS A 120 -8.10 0.57 3.45
CA CYS A 120 -7.17 1.57 2.92
C CYS A 120 -6.17 2.06 3.99
N SER A 121 -6.64 2.35 5.21
CA SER A 121 -5.78 2.79 6.33
C SER A 121 -4.88 1.69 6.91
N TYR A 122 -5.24 0.40 6.77
CA TYR A 122 -4.37 -0.72 7.10
C TYR A 122 -3.37 -1.06 5.98
N LEU A 123 -3.75 -0.97 4.69
CA LEU A 123 -2.83 -1.11 3.55
C LEU A 123 -1.73 -0.03 3.53
N GLU A 124 -2.03 1.15 4.08
CA GLU A 124 -1.10 2.26 4.23
C GLU A 124 0.04 1.96 5.23
N SER A 125 -0.16 1.07 6.21
CA SER A 125 0.78 0.91 7.33
C SER A 125 2.16 0.34 6.95
N LEU A 126 2.20 -0.68 6.08
CA LEU A 126 3.46 -1.22 5.54
C LEU A 126 4.11 -0.22 4.57
N GLN A 127 3.30 0.40 3.71
CA GLN A 127 3.80 1.39 2.73
C GLN A 127 4.45 2.58 3.43
N VAL A 128 3.92 3.03 4.57
CA VAL A 128 4.44 4.18 5.31
C VAL A 128 5.86 3.95 5.82
N LEU A 129 6.18 2.76 6.37
CA LEU A 129 7.52 2.47 6.88
C LEU A 129 8.55 2.32 5.76
N TRP A 130 8.23 1.56 4.71
CA TRP A 130 9.13 1.41 3.57
C TRP A 130 9.35 2.72 2.84
N LYS A 131 8.28 3.50 2.64
CA LYS A 131 8.39 4.85 2.07
C LYS A 131 9.28 5.74 2.92
N ALA A 132 9.09 5.76 4.24
CA ALA A 132 9.94 6.52 5.15
C ALA A 132 11.42 6.08 5.08
N PHE A 133 11.68 4.78 4.96
CA PHE A 133 13.05 4.27 4.84
C PHE A 133 13.70 4.60 3.49
N ILE A 134 12.94 4.48 2.40
CA ILE A 134 13.40 4.88 1.07
C ILE A 134 13.66 6.38 1.03
N ASP A 135 12.72 7.20 1.52
CA ASP A 135 12.87 8.66 1.60
C ASP A 135 14.07 9.05 2.48
N PHE A 136 14.32 8.31 3.57
CA PHE A 136 15.50 8.49 4.41
C PHE A 136 16.80 8.23 3.63
N GLU A 137 16.94 7.09 2.95
CA GLU A 137 18.16 6.81 2.17
C GLU A 137 18.34 7.78 1.00
N ILE A 138 17.26 8.23 0.37
CA ILE A 138 17.29 9.29 -0.65
C ILE A 138 17.78 10.61 -0.04
N GLY A 139 17.31 10.96 1.16
CA GLY A 139 17.74 12.16 1.89
C GLY A 139 19.20 12.10 2.34
N GLN A 140 19.76 10.90 2.53
CA GLN A 140 21.19 10.68 2.79
C GLN A 140 22.02 10.51 1.50
N GLU A 141 21.42 10.71 0.31
CA GLU A 141 22.06 10.52 -1.00
C GLU A 141 22.58 9.09 -1.28
N GLU A 142 22.12 8.11 -0.50
CA GLU A 142 22.48 6.69 -0.61
C GLU A 142 21.59 5.97 -1.63
N TYR A 143 21.62 6.42 -2.88
CA TYR A 143 20.71 5.95 -3.93
C TYR A 143 20.83 4.45 -4.25
N HIS A 144 22.00 3.86 -4.05
CA HIS A 144 22.18 2.41 -4.23
C HIS A 144 21.38 1.61 -3.20
N ARG A 145 21.35 2.07 -1.95
CA ARG A 145 20.56 1.43 -0.88
C ARG A 145 19.07 1.63 -1.12
N ALA A 146 18.67 2.83 -1.55
CA ALA A 146 17.29 3.10 -1.95
C ALA A 146 16.79 2.11 -3.02
N ARG A 147 17.60 1.81 -4.05
CA ARG A 147 17.29 0.77 -5.05
C ARG A 147 17.12 -0.61 -4.43
N GLN A 148 18.05 -1.02 -3.56
CA GLN A 148 17.95 -2.32 -2.88
C GLN A 148 16.68 -2.42 -2.03
N LEU A 149 16.25 -1.33 -1.40
CA LEU A 149 15.00 -1.27 -0.65
C LEU A 149 13.78 -1.41 -1.58
N TYR A 150 13.77 -0.74 -2.74
CA TYR A 150 12.72 -0.92 -3.73
C TYR A 150 12.63 -2.36 -4.23
N GLU A 151 13.77 -2.98 -4.58
CA GLU A 151 13.80 -4.38 -5.03
C GLU A 151 13.31 -5.33 -3.93
N SER A 152 13.78 -5.13 -2.68
CA SER A 152 13.31 -5.92 -1.53
C SER A 152 11.80 -5.77 -1.28
N LEU A 153 11.24 -4.57 -1.53
CA LEU A 153 9.81 -4.32 -1.39
C LEU A 153 9.00 -4.96 -2.53
N LEU A 154 9.55 -4.98 -3.74
CA LEU A 154 8.96 -5.64 -4.90
C LEU A 154 8.92 -7.17 -4.71
N ASP A 155 10.00 -7.76 -4.19
CA ASP A 155 10.06 -9.19 -3.89
C ASP A 155 8.99 -9.63 -2.86
N ARG A 156 8.60 -8.73 -1.95
CA ARG A 156 7.59 -9.02 -0.92
C ARG A 156 6.15 -8.79 -1.39
N THR A 157 5.89 -7.70 -2.11
CA THR A 157 4.51 -7.24 -2.39
C THR A 157 4.11 -7.34 -3.86
N ASN A 158 5.09 -7.23 -4.77
CA ASN A 158 4.90 -7.11 -6.22
C ASN A 158 3.81 -6.09 -6.64
N HIS A 159 3.55 -5.07 -5.82
CA HIS A 159 2.42 -4.16 -6.01
C HIS A 159 2.70 -3.10 -7.08
N VAL A 160 1.74 -2.83 -7.97
CA VAL A 160 1.92 -1.90 -9.11
C VAL A 160 2.43 -0.50 -8.72
N LYS A 161 1.94 0.08 -7.62
CA LYS A 161 2.41 1.41 -7.17
C LYS A 161 3.90 1.42 -6.83
N VAL A 162 4.46 0.29 -6.38
CA VAL A 162 5.90 0.17 -6.07
C VAL A 162 6.71 0.17 -7.37
N TRP A 163 6.25 -0.56 -8.39
CA TRP A 163 6.84 -0.55 -9.73
C TRP A 163 6.89 0.85 -10.34
N ILE A 164 5.75 1.57 -10.30
CA ILE A 164 5.67 2.96 -10.78
C ILE A 164 6.61 3.87 -9.99
N SER A 165 6.63 3.75 -8.65
CA SER A 165 7.51 4.56 -7.81
C SER A 165 9.00 4.30 -8.08
N LEU A 166 9.40 3.06 -8.36
CA LEU A 166 10.77 2.73 -8.75
C LEU A 166 11.14 3.35 -10.10
N ALA A 167 10.24 3.29 -11.08
CA ALA A 167 10.47 3.94 -12.38
C ALA A 167 10.58 5.46 -12.25
N GLU A 168 9.72 6.10 -11.46
CA GLU A 168 9.80 7.53 -11.15
C GLU A 168 11.09 7.89 -10.39
N PHE A 169 11.56 7.02 -9.50
CA PHE A 169 12.83 7.17 -8.81
C PHE A 169 14.02 7.16 -9.80
N GLU A 170 14.08 6.19 -10.71
CA GLU A 170 15.14 6.16 -11.74
C GLU A 170 15.09 7.39 -12.65
N MET A 171 13.89 7.90 -12.93
CA MET A 171 13.71 9.15 -13.67
C MET A 171 14.27 10.36 -12.93
N LYS A 172 14.08 10.46 -11.62
CA LYS A 172 14.71 11.50 -10.79
C LYS A 172 16.24 11.41 -10.84
N MET A 173 16.78 10.20 -10.94
CA MET A 173 18.21 9.93 -11.12
C MET A 173 18.71 10.11 -12.56
N ARG A 174 17.85 10.58 -13.48
CA ARG A 174 18.11 10.77 -14.92
C ARG A 174 18.48 9.48 -15.67
N ASN A 175 18.11 8.32 -15.13
CA ASN A 175 18.33 7.02 -15.75
C ASN A 175 17.12 6.58 -16.57
N VAL A 176 16.90 7.24 -17.73
CA VAL A 176 15.73 6.99 -18.59
C VAL A 176 15.65 5.53 -19.04
N GLN A 177 16.80 4.92 -19.36
CA GLN A 177 16.86 3.54 -19.80
C GLN A 177 16.48 2.56 -18.68
N ALA A 178 16.95 2.79 -17.45
CA ALA A 178 16.58 1.97 -16.30
C ALA A 178 15.08 2.09 -15.99
N ALA A 179 14.51 3.29 -16.08
CA ALA A 179 13.07 3.49 -15.90
C ALA A 179 12.24 2.68 -16.91
N ARG A 180 12.67 2.64 -18.18
CA ARG A 180 12.03 1.83 -19.23
C ARG A 180 12.13 0.33 -18.92
N GLU A 181 13.31 -0.14 -18.52
CA GLU A 181 13.52 -1.54 -18.11
C GLU A 181 12.63 -1.94 -16.93
N VAL A 182 12.41 -1.03 -15.97
CA VAL A 182 11.49 -1.24 -14.84
C VAL A 182 10.06 -1.41 -15.33
N TYR A 183 9.56 -0.57 -16.25
CA TYR A 183 8.22 -0.71 -16.83
C TYR A 183 8.05 -2.01 -17.62
N GLU A 184 9.04 -2.36 -18.44
CA GLU A 184 9.03 -3.62 -19.20
C GLU A 184 9.01 -4.83 -18.27
N ARG A 185 9.84 -4.82 -17.22
CA ARG A 185 9.88 -5.87 -16.19
C ARG A 185 8.54 -5.97 -15.46
N ALA A 186 7.99 -4.85 -15.03
CA ALA A 186 6.67 -4.79 -14.38
C ALA A 186 5.56 -5.37 -15.27
N ASN A 187 5.57 -5.07 -16.57
CA ASN A 187 4.55 -5.56 -17.50
C ASN A 187 4.62 -7.09 -17.72
N ARG A 188 5.82 -7.67 -17.61
CA ARG A 188 6.03 -9.13 -17.67
C ARG A 188 5.61 -9.82 -16.37
N THR A 189 5.88 -9.18 -15.23
CA THR A 189 5.58 -9.74 -13.91
C THR A 189 4.08 -9.65 -13.55
N LEU A 190 3.40 -8.57 -13.94
CA LEU A 190 1.98 -8.36 -13.64
C LEU A 190 1.08 -9.17 -14.60
N THR A 191 0.29 -10.08 -14.02
CA THR A 191 -0.62 -10.94 -14.78
C THR A 191 -1.88 -10.19 -15.24
N ASN A 192 -2.49 -10.62 -16.35
CA ASN A 192 -3.76 -10.04 -16.85
C ASN A 192 -4.96 -10.28 -15.90
N LYS A 193 -4.79 -11.03 -14.80
CA LYS A 193 -5.84 -11.21 -13.78
C LYS A 193 -6.08 -9.92 -13.00
N GLU A 194 -5.05 -9.12 -12.80
CA GLU A 194 -5.12 -7.82 -12.12
C GLU A 194 -5.26 -6.71 -13.15
N LYS A 195 -6.39 -6.73 -13.88
CA LYS A 195 -6.62 -5.83 -15.02
C LYS A 195 -6.44 -4.36 -14.65
N GLU A 196 -6.97 -3.93 -13.51
CA GLU A 196 -6.87 -2.53 -13.04
C GLU A 196 -5.43 -2.12 -12.73
N ALA A 197 -4.67 -2.99 -12.05
CA ALA A 197 -3.26 -2.73 -11.76
C ALA A 197 -2.45 -2.65 -13.06
N LYS A 198 -2.71 -3.54 -14.02
CA LYS A 198 -2.03 -3.53 -15.31
C LYS A 198 -2.41 -2.31 -16.16
N VAL A 199 -3.66 -1.87 -16.14
CA VAL A 199 -4.09 -0.61 -16.78
C VAL A 199 -3.31 0.57 -16.19
N LEU A 200 -3.25 0.68 -14.86
CA LEU A 200 -2.54 1.76 -14.18
C LEU A 200 -1.05 1.80 -14.55
N LEU A 201 -0.39 0.63 -14.60
CA LEU A 201 0.99 0.53 -15.05
C LEU A 201 1.16 1.05 -16.49
N LEU A 202 0.31 0.58 -17.41
CA LEU A 202 0.41 0.95 -18.83
C LEU A 202 0.09 2.43 -19.08
N GLU A 203 -0.86 3.01 -18.34
CA GLU A 203 -1.14 4.44 -18.37
C GLU A 203 0.08 5.25 -17.90
N SER A 204 0.73 4.82 -16.82
CA SER A 204 1.96 5.45 -16.32
C SER A 204 3.12 5.31 -17.30
N TRP A 205 3.31 4.12 -17.89
CA TRP A 205 4.32 3.87 -18.92
C TRP A 205 4.07 4.73 -20.17
N MET A 206 2.81 4.85 -20.60
CA MET A 206 2.43 5.71 -21.73
C MET A 206 2.80 7.17 -21.47
N GLN A 207 2.49 7.69 -20.27
CA GLN A 207 2.86 9.05 -19.88
C GLN A 207 4.38 9.25 -19.87
N PHE A 208 5.13 8.24 -19.42
CA PHE A 208 6.59 8.25 -19.44
C PHE A 208 7.14 8.33 -20.88
N GLU A 209 6.73 7.43 -21.78
CA GLU A 209 7.23 7.43 -23.17
C GLU A 209 6.78 8.66 -23.95
N THR A 210 5.60 9.21 -23.65
CA THR A 210 5.14 10.46 -24.28
C THR A 210 6.03 11.66 -23.91
N LYS A 211 6.57 11.68 -22.69
CA LYS A 211 7.41 12.79 -22.19
C LYS A 211 8.89 12.62 -22.52
N HIS A 212 9.39 11.38 -22.56
CA HIS A 212 10.82 11.08 -22.58
C HIS A 212 11.25 10.08 -23.66
N GLY A 213 10.28 9.48 -24.36
CA GLY A 213 10.50 8.47 -25.39
C GLY A 213 10.42 9.03 -26.80
N ASP A 214 10.45 8.10 -27.75
CA ASP A 214 10.34 8.37 -29.19
C ASP A 214 9.01 7.85 -29.72
N GLU A 215 8.61 8.27 -30.93
CA GLU A 215 7.37 7.81 -31.57
C GLU A 215 7.27 6.27 -31.64
N LYS A 216 8.41 5.58 -31.80
CA LYS A 216 8.47 4.12 -31.82
C LYS A 216 8.12 3.50 -30.46
N SER A 217 8.63 4.04 -29.36
CA SER A 217 8.35 3.50 -28.03
C SER A 217 6.91 3.81 -27.60
N VAL A 218 6.41 5.01 -27.93
CA VAL A 218 4.99 5.36 -27.75
C VAL A 218 4.09 4.41 -28.53
N ALA A 219 4.40 4.13 -29.81
CA ALA A 219 3.64 3.19 -30.62
C ALA A 219 3.67 1.76 -30.06
N ALA A 220 4.82 1.33 -29.50
CA ALA A 220 4.94 0.04 -28.85
C ALA A 220 4.01 -0.08 -27.63
N VAL A 221 4.02 0.91 -26.72
CA VAL A 221 3.13 0.92 -25.55
C VAL A 221 1.66 1.05 -25.97
N THR A 222 1.38 1.81 -27.02
CA THR A 222 0.01 2.00 -27.54
C THR A 222 -0.60 0.67 -27.98
N ARG A 223 0.20 -0.23 -28.56
CA ARG A 223 -0.26 -1.57 -28.94
C ARG A 223 -0.60 -2.46 -27.75
N LEU A 224 -0.05 -2.19 -26.57
CA LEU A 224 -0.30 -2.93 -25.34
C LEU A 224 -1.53 -2.41 -24.57
N MET A 225 -2.01 -1.20 -24.88
CA MET A 225 -3.11 -0.57 -24.15
C MET A 225 -4.41 -1.38 -24.26
N PRO A 226 -5.09 -1.65 -23.13
CA PRO A 226 -6.34 -2.38 -23.14
C PRO A 226 -7.49 -1.53 -23.70
N LYS A 227 -8.48 -2.19 -24.29
CA LYS A 227 -9.74 -1.56 -24.70
C LYS A 227 -10.73 -1.63 -23.55
N LYS A 228 -11.30 -0.48 -23.18
CA LYS A 228 -12.40 -0.40 -22.22
C LYS A 228 -13.71 -0.75 -22.91
N VAL A 229 -14.36 -1.83 -22.48
CA VAL A 229 -15.61 -2.35 -23.05
C VAL A 229 -16.70 -2.29 -21.99
N LYS A 230 -17.89 -1.84 -22.39
CA LYS A 230 -19.07 -1.81 -21.51
C LYS A 230 -19.76 -3.19 -21.55
N LYS A 231 -19.90 -3.83 -20.39
CA LYS A 231 -20.60 -5.11 -20.22
C LYS A 231 -21.81 -4.94 -19.30
N ARG A 232 -22.72 -5.90 -19.37
CA ARG A 232 -23.91 -6.00 -18.52
C ARG A 232 -23.82 -7.30 -17.73
N ARG A 233 -24.09 -7.25 -16.42
CA ARG A 233 -24.28 -8.43 -15.57
C ARG A 233 -25.65 -8.36 -14.90
N GLU A 234 -26.29 -9.50 -14.73
CA GLU A 234 -27.54 -9.59 -13.96
C GLU A 234 -27.24 -9.42 -12.47
N ILE A 235 -28.05 -8.61 -11.79
CA ILE A 235 -28.01 -8.46 -10.34
C ILE A 235 -28.99 -9.48 -9.76
N LEU A 236 -28.49 -10.36 -8.89
CA LEU A 236 -29.34 -11.28 -8.14
C LEU A 236 -29.68 -10.67 -6.78
N ASN A 237 -30.96 -10.64 -6.42
CA ASN A 237 -31.38 -10.37 -5.05
C ASN A 237 -31.10 -11.58 -4.13
N GLU A 238 -31.15 -11.37 -2.81
CA GLU A 238 -30.93 -12.43 -1.79
C GLU A 238 -31.88 -13.64 -1.93
N ASP A 239 -33.01 -13.49 -2.63
CA ASP A 239 -33.98 -14.56 -2.91
C ASP A 239 -33.82 -15.22 -4.29
N GLY A 240 -32.76 -14.89 -5.04
CA GLY A 240 -32.53 -15.43 -6.39
C GLY A 240 -33.50 -14.93 -7.47
N VAL A 241 -34.33 -13.92 -7.15
CA VAL A 241 -35.20 -13.25 -8.11
C VAL A 241 -34.42 -12.13 -8.81
N ASP A 242 -34.56 -12.08 -10.13
CA ASP A 242 -33.85 -11.20 -11.04
C ASP A 242 -34.09 -9.71 -10.69
N ALA A 243 -33.04 -9.00 -10.27
CA ALA A 243 -33.12 -7.63 -9.74
C ALA A 243 -32.78 -6.55 -10.79
N GLY A 244 -32.49 -6.96 -12.02
CA GLY A 244 -32.15 -6.08 -13.15
C GLY A 244 -30.70 -6.22 -13.60
N TRP A 245 -30.27 -5.32 -14.49
CA TRP A 245 -28.94 -5.35 -15.12
C TRP A 245 -28.04 -4.26 -14.53
N GLU A 246 -26.82 -4.63 -14.12
CA GLU A 246 -25.74 -3.69 -13.81
C GLU A 246 -24.82 -3.53 -15.01
N GLU A 247 -24.57 -2.28 -15.40
CA GLU A 247 -23.57 -1.94 -16.41
C GLU A 247 -22.21 -1.74 -15.74
N TYR A 248 -21.20 -2.51 -16.14
CA TYR A 248 -19.83 -2.37 -15.65
C TYR A 248 -18.85 -2.25 -16.81
N PHE A 249 -17.68 -1.66 -16.55
CA PHE A 249 -16.60 -1.60 -17.53
C PHE A 249 -15.61 -2.74 -17.30
N ASP A 250 -15.27 -3.44 -18.37
CA ASP A 250 -14.22 -4.45 -18.39
C ASP A 250 -13.09 -3.98 -19.32
N TYR A 251 -11.88 -4.44 -19.04
CA TYR A 251 -10.70 -4.16 -19.84
C TYR A 251 -10.31 -5.42 -20.62
N VAL A 252 -10.18 -5.28 -21.93
CA VAL A 252 -9.75 -6.36 -22.81
C VAL A 252 -8.35 -6.03 -23.31
N PHE A 253 -7.37 -6.84 -22.89
CA PHE A 253 -6.01 -6.71 -23.35
C PHE A 253 -5.87 -7.33 -24.76
N PRO A 254 -4.97 -6.81 -25.60
CA PRO A 254 -4.71 -7.36 -26.93
C PRO A 254 -4.41 -8.86 -26.92
N ASP A 255 -3.65 -9.33 -25.93
CA ASP A 255 -3.23 -10.74 -25.81
C ASP A 255 -4.40 -11.67 -25.44
N ASP A 256 -5.47 -11.16 -24.84
CA ASP A 256 -6.63 -11.95 -24.41
C ASP A 256 -7.63 -12.22 -25.56
N GLN A 257 -7.46 -11.59 -26.74
CA GLN A 257 -8.38 -11.73 -27.88
C GLN A 257 -8.14 -12.98 -28.74
N GLY A 258 -7.10 -13.78 -28.41
CA GLY A 258 -6.64 -14.91 -29.22
C GLY A 258 -6.93 -16.31 -28.67
N ASN A 259 -7.73 -16.45 -27.61
CA ASN A 259 -8.01 -17.74 -26.96
C ASN A 259 -9.51 -17.99 -26.76
#